data_AF-A0A731UXI0-F1
#
_entry.id   AF-A0A731UXI0-F1
#
_cell.length_a   1.000
_cell.length_b   1.000
_cell.length_c   1.000
_cell.angle_alpha   90.00
_cell.angle_beta   90.00
_cell.angle_gamma   90.00
#
_symmetry.space_group_name_H-M   'P 1'
#
loop_
_entity.id
_entity.type
_entity.pdbx_description
1 polymer ?
#
loop_
_entity_poly.entity_id
_entity_poly.type
_entity_poly.pdbx_seq_one_letter_code
_entity_poly.pdbx_strand_id
1 'polypeptide(L)'
;GAGIDQVYLAAAKVGGIVANNTYPADFIYENMMIESNIIHAAHLHNVNKLLFLGSSCIYPKLARQPMAESELLQGTLEPTNEPYAIAKIAGIKLCESYNRQYGR
;
A
#
# COMPACT_ATOMS: atom_id res chain seq x y z
N GLY A 1 28.05 -4.23 12.30
CA GLY A 1 27.49 -3.03 11.65
C GLY A 1 26.07 -2.86 12.13
N ALA A 2 25.62 -1.63 12.39
CA ALA A 2 24.25 -1.39 12.82
C ALA A 2 23.28 -1.79 11.69
N GLY A 3 22.37 -2.71 11.98
CA GLY A 3 21.28 -3.07 11.06
C GLY A 3 20.18 -1.99 11.07
N ILE A 4 19.17 -2.15 10.21
CA ILE A 4 18.00 -1.27 10.20
C ILE A 4 17.03 -1.73 11.30
N ASP A 5 16.69 -0.85 12.22
CA ASP A 5 15.74 -1.17 13.31
C ASP A 5 14.29 -0.93 12.92
N GLN A 6 14.04 0.10 12.11
CA GLN A 6 12.70 0.53 11.71
C GLN A 6 12.67 1.04 10.27
N VAL A 7 11.57 0.81 9.57
CA VAL A 7 11.33 1.30 8.21
C VAL A 7 10.06 2.12 8.16
N TYR A 8 10.17 3.34 7.64
CA TYR A 8 9.02 4.16 7.25
C TYR A 8 8.89 4.10 5.73
N LEU A 9 7.94 3.30 5.23
CA LEU A 9 7.75 3.11 3.80
C LEU A 9 6.93 4.27 3.23
N ALA A 10 7.63 5.38 2.98
CA ALA A 10 7.09 6.61 2.41
C ALA A 10 7.38 6.77 0.90
N ALA A 11 8.13 5.85 0.29
CA ALA A 11 8.38 5.83 -1.14
C ALA A 11 7.15 5.31 -1.90
N ALA A 12 6.73 6.03 -2.95
CA ALA A 12 5.60 5.66 -3.81
C ALA A 12 5.64 6.47 -5.11
N LYS A 13 5.07 5.92 -6.19
CA LYS A 13 4.70 6.73 -7.36
C LYS A 13 3.35 7.39 -7.07
N VAL A 14 3.34 8.71 -6.96
CA VAL A 14 2.17 9.52 -6.60
C VAL A 14 1.92 10.59 -7.67
N GLY A 15 0.65 10.88 -7.96
CA GLY A 15 0.27 11.93 -8.91
C GLY A 15 -1.22 12.24 -8.85
N GLY A 16 -1.63 13.28 -9.57
CA GLY A 16 -3.03 13.71 -9.68
C GLY A 16 -3.84 12.90 -10.69
N ILE A 17 -5.07 13.37 -10.96
CA ILE A 17 -6.05 12.73 -11.87
C ILE A 17 -5.44 12.42 -13.24
N VAL A 18 -4.81 13.43 -13.87
CA VAL A 18 -4.24 13.28 -15.22
C VAL A 18 -3.14 12.20 -15.23
N ALA A 19 -2.27 12.18 -14.23
CA ALA A 19 -1.18 11.22 -14.16
C ALA A 19 -1.69 9.78 -13.99
N ASN A 20 -2.66 9.54 -13.10
CA ASN A 20 -3.20 8.19 -12.88
C ASN A 20 -3.91 7.64 -14.13
N ASN A 21 -4.66 8.49 -14.84
CA ASN A 21 -5.30 8.08 -16.09
C ASN A 21 -4.32 7.91 -17.26
N THR A 22 -3.23 8.68 -17.30
CA THR A 22 -2.25 8.61 -18.40
C THR A 22 -1.29 7.42 -18.22
N TYR A 23 -0.92 7.08 -16.98
CA TYR A 23 0.11 6.08 -16.68
C TYR A 23 -0.37 4.96 -15.72
N PRO A 24 -1.57 4.37 -15.92
CA PRO A 24 -2.16 3.46 -14.92
C PRO A 24 -1.30 2.23 -14.63
N ALA A 25 -0.61 1.69 -15.66
CA ALA A 25 0.30 0.56 -15.52
C ALA A 25 1.49 0.89 -14.61
N ASP A 26 2.09 2.06 -14.78
CA ASP A 26 3.22 2.51 -13.96
C ASP A 26 2.79 2.69 -12.49
N PHE A 27 1.61 3.25 -12.25
CA PHE A 27 1.08 3.44 -10.90
C PHE A 27 0.89 2.13 -10.15
N ILE A 28 0.32 1.11 -10.78
CA ILE A 28 0.18 -0.19 -10.11
C ILE A 28 1.54 -0.90 -9.98
N TYR A 29 2.32 -0.97 -11.06
CA TYR A 29 3.57 -1.74 -11.10
C TYR A 29 4.62 -1.18 -10.15
N GLU A 30 4.94 0.11 -10.25
CA GLU A 30 6.01 0.69 -9.43
C GLU A 30 5.68 0.62 -7.94
N ASN A 31 4.42 0.89 -7.55
CA ASN A 31 4.02 0.79 -6.15
C ASN A 31 4.08 -0.65 -5.65
N MET A 32 3.59 -1.64 -6.41
CA MET A 32 3.69 -3.06 -6.04
C MET A 32 5.13 -3.54 -5.90
N MET A 33 6.02 -3.10 -6.79
CA MET A 33 7.44 -3.47 -6.72
C MET A 33 8.13 -2.82 -5.52
N ILE A 34 7.88 -1.54 -5.25
CA ILE A 34 8.46 -0.84 -4.10
C ILE A 34 8.03 -1.51 -2.79
N GLU A 35 6.72 -1.73 -2.61
CA GLU A 35 6.19 -2.30 -1.36
C GLU A 35 6.62 -3.75 -1.17
N SER A 36 6.58 -4.57 -2.23
CA SER A 36 6.99 -5.98 -2.17
C SER A 36 8.47 -6.11 -1.81
N ASN A 37 9.32 -5.35 -2.48
CA ASN A 37 10.77 -5.40 -2.25
C ASN A 37 11.14 -4.99 -0.84
N ILE A 38 10.59 -3.86 -0.34
CA ILE A 38 10.94 -3.34 0.98
C ILE A 38 10.38 -4.23 2.09
N ILE A 39 9.11 -4.65 2.01
CA ILE A 39 8.49 -5.49 3.05
C ILE A 39 9.19 -6.85 3.11
N HIS A 40 9.47 -7.46 1.96
CA HIS A 40 10.16 -8.74 1.92
C HIS A 40 11.61 -8.63 2.42
N ALA A 41 12.36 -7.62 1.98
CA ALA A 41 13.73 -7.40 2.44
C ALA A 41 13.78 -7.11 3.95
N ALA A 42 12.85 -6.30 4.47
CA ALA A 42 12.72 -6.05 5.91
C ALA A 42 12.57 -7.37 6.69
N HIS A 43 11.72 -8.27 6.21
CA HIS A 43 11.56 -9.61 6.78
C HIS A 43 12.85 -10.44 6.72
N LEU A 44 13.54 -10.51 5.56
CA LEU A 44 14.78 -11.28 5.40
C LEU A 44 15.92 -10.76 6.29
N HIS A 45 15.93 -9.46 6.57
CA HIS A 45 16.96 -8.80 7.36
C HIS A 45 16.56 -8.56 8.82
N ASN A 46 15.51 -9.23 9.31
CA ASN A 46 15.05 -9.18 10.71
C ASN A 46 14.60 -7.80 11.21
N VAL A 47 14.12 -6.95 10.32
CA VAL A 47 13.47 -5.69 10.70
C VAL A 47 12.04 -6.01 11.13
N ASN A 48 11.72 -5.74 12.40
CA ASN A 48 10.42 -6.08 13.00
C ASN A 48 9.49 -4.88 13.18
N LYS A 49 9.88 -3.70 12.69
CA LYS A 49 9.09 -2.48 12.81
C LYS A 49 9.05 -1.80 11.45
N LEU A 50 7.90 -1.85 10.81
CA LEU A 50 7.66 -1.17 9.54
C LEU A 50 6.32 -0.44 9.61
N LEU A 51 6.33 0.84 9.23
CA LEU A 51 5.11 1.63 9.02
C LEU A 51 4.92 1.84 7.52
N PHE A 52 3.88 1.22 6.96
CA PHE A 52 3.47 1.42 5.58
C PHE A 52 2.47 2.58 5.47
N LEU A 53 2.76 3.55 4.60
CA LEU A 53 1.87 4.67 4.36
C LEU A 53 0.93 4.35 3.18
N GLY A 54 -0.33 4.08 3.52
CA GLY A 54 -1.44 3.91 2.58
C GLY A 54 -1.92 5.21 1.97
N SER A 55 -3.17 5.24 1.49
CA SER A 55 -3.84 6.44 0.98
C SER A 55 -5.33 6.35 1.24
N SER A 56 -6.03 7.47 1.40
CA SER A 56 -7.49 7.46 1.56
C SER A 56 -8.24 7.05 0.29
N CYS A 57 -7.61 7.10 -0.89
CA CYS A 57 -8.23 6.67 -2.14
C CYS A 57 -8.40 5.15 -2.27
N ILE A 58 -7.99 4.37 -1.26
CA ILE A 58 -8.20 2.91 -1.19
C ILE A 58 -9.63 2.53 -0.81
N TYR A 59 -10.41 3.49 -0.31
CA TYR A 59 -11.79 3.22 0.08
C TYR A 59 -12.74 3.28 -1.13
N PRO A 60 -13.85 2.54 -1.08
CA PRO A 60 -14.86 2.57 -2.12
C PRO A 60 -15.36 4.00 -2.40
N LYS A 61 -15.67 4.29 -3.67
CA LYS A 61 -16.18 5.60 -4.11
C LYS A 61 -17.43 6.03 -3.34
N LEU A 62 -18.26 5.08 -2.94
CA LEU A 62 -19.54 5.29 -2.25
C LEU A 62 -19.50 4.79 -0.79
N ALA A 63 -18.33 4.81 -0.15
CA ALA A 63 -18.19 4.42 1.25
C ALA A 63 -19.05 5.29 2.20
N ARG A 64 -19.50 4.69 3.30
CA ARG A 64 -20.29 5.37 4.33
C ARG A 64 -19.43 6.42 5.04
N GLN A 65 -20.03 7.56 5.38
CA GLN A 65 -19.35 8.66 6.04
C GLN A 65 -19.79 8.79 7.52
N PRO A 66 -18.87 9.07 8.45
CA PRO A 66 -17.41 9.10 8.26
C PRO A 66 -16.85 7.71 7.91
N MET A 67 -15.85 7.66 7.03
CA MET A 67 -15.23 6.40 6.61
C MET A 67 -14.44 5.76 7.75
N ALA A 68 -14.92 4.62 8.25
CA ALA A 68 -14.18 3.76 9.17
C ALA A 68 -13.25 2.81 8.40
N GLU A 69 -12.24 2.24 9.08
CA GLU A 69 -11.31 1.29 8.49
C GLU A 69 -12.01 0.04 7.94
N SER A 70 -13.16 -0.33 8.51
CA SER A 70 -14.00 -1.43 8.04
C SER A 70 -14.62 -1.22 6.66
N GLU A 71 -14.62 0.02 6.14
CA GLU A 71 -15.11 0.32 4.78
C GLU A 71 -14.14 -0.15 3.68
N LEU A 72 -12.92 -0.56 4.04
CA LEU A 72 -11.94 -1.10 3.11
C LEU A 72 -12.53 -2.33 2.39
N LEU A 73 -12.43 -2.35 1.05
CA LEU A 73 -12.94 -3.44 0.18
C LEU A 73 -14.46 -3.68 0.22
N GLN A 74 -15.27 -2.77 0.75
CA GLN A 74 -16.74 -2.93 0.80
C GLN A 74 -17.48 -2.55 -0.49
N GLY A 75 -16.77 -2.16 -1.55
CA GLY A 75 -17.38 -1.69 -2.79
C GLY A 75 -16.35 -1.32 -3.86
N THR A 76 -16.82 -0.77 -4.97
CA THR A 76 -15.98 -0.39 -6.11
C THR A 76 -15.17 0.87 -5.83
N LEU A 77 -13.95 0.91 -6.34
CA LEU A 77 -13.03 2.04 -6.22
C LEU A 77 -13.37 3.16 -7.21
N GLU A 78 -12.82 4.35 -6.99
CA GLU A 78 -12.87 5.43 -7.99
C GLU A 78 -12.00 5.04 -9.20
N PRO A 79 -12.56 4.92 -10.42
CA PRO A 79 -11.82 4.40 -11.59
C PRO A 79 -10.51 5.13 -11.88
N THR A 80 -10.49 6.45 -11.68
CA THR A 80 -9.28 7.27 -11.87
C THR A 80 -8.11 6.78 -11.01
N ASN A 81 -8.37 6.29 -9.80
CA ASN A 81 -7.33 5.90 -8.84
C ASN A 81 -7.19 4.39 -8.69
N GLU A 82 -8.03 3.59 -9.35
CA GLU A 82 -8.12 2.14 -9.13
C GLU A 82 -6.76 1.42 -9.21
N PRO A 83 -5.88 1.67 -10.21
CA PRO A 83 -4.59 0.99 -10.27
C PRO A 83 -3.68 1.30 -9.07
N TYR A 84 -3.61 2.57 -8.68
CA TYR A 84 -2.84 3.02 -7.51
C TYR A 84 -3.45 2.49 -6.19
N ALA A 85 -4.78 2.54 -6.08
CA ALA A 85 -5.51 2.09 -4.91
C ALA A 85 -5.34 0.58 -4.68
N ILE A 86 -5.40 -0.24 -5.75
CA ILE A 86 -5.16 -1.68 -5.68
C ILE A 86 -3.74 -1.99 -5.18
N ALA A 87 -2.72 -1.29 -5.68
CA ALA A 87 -1.36 -1.45 -5.16
C ALA A 87 -1.30 -1.11 -3.66
N LYS A 88 -1.86 0.03 -3.23
CA LYS A 88 -1.87 0.40 -1.80
C LYS A 88 -2.64 -0.60 -0.91
N ILE A 89 -3.70 -1.21 -1.42
CA ILE A 89 -4.41 -2.29 -0.72
C ILE A 89 -3.51 -3.53 -0.63
N ALA A 90 -2.80 -3.89 -1.70
CA ALA A 90 -1.86 -5.00 -1.70
C ALA A 90 -0.74 -4.81 -0.67
N GLY A 91 -0.16 -3.61 -0.55
CA GLY A 91 0.81 -3.27 0.50
C GLY A 91 0.29 -3.49 1.93
N ILE A 92 -0.97 -3.09 2.20
CA ILE A 92 -1.62 -3.35 3.50
C ILE A 92 -1.74 -4.87 3.73
N LYS A 93 -2.21 -5.61 2.72
CA LYS A 93 -2.37 -7.07 2.83
C LYS A 93 -1.04 -7.81 2.90
N LEU A 94 0.03 -7.28 2.32
CA LEU A 94 1.39 -7.78 2.54
C LEU A 94 1.76 -7.62 4.02
N CYS A 95 1.69 -6.42 4.59
CA CYS A 95 1.96 -6.21 6.02
C CYS A 95 1.15 -7.15 6.91
N GLU A 96 -0.18 -7.18 6.76
CA GLU A 96 -1.05 -8.07 7.55
C GLU A 96 -0.63 -9.55 7.41
N SER A 97 -0.22 -9.98 6.22
CA SER A 97 0.17 -11.37 5.97
C SER A 97 1.52 -11.73 6.60
N TYR A 98 2.50 -10.84 6.54
CA TYR A 98 3.78 -11.02 7.23
C TYR A 98 3.59 -11.05 8.75
N ASN A 99 2.72 -10.20 9.29
CA ASN A 99 2.39 -10.18 10.71
C ASN A 99 1.77 -11.52 11.14
N ARG A 100 0.77 -12.03 10.39
CA ARG A 100 0.11 -13.31 10.71
C ARG A 100 1.01 -14.52 10.57
N GLN A 101 1.83 -14.58 9.50
CA GLN A 101 2.62 -15.77 9.17
C GLN A 101 3.94 -15.83 9.96
N TYR A 102 4.58 -14.69 10.19
CA TYR A 102 5.94 -14.63 10.72
C TYR A 102 6.07 -13.86 12.04
N GLY A 103 4.98 -13.28 12.57
CA GLY A 103 5.02 -12.47 13.80
C GLY A 103 5.86 -11.20 13.66
N ARG A 104 5.95 -10.67 12.44
CA ARG A 104 6.63 -9.40 12.14
C ARG A 104 5.80 -8.19 12.55
#